data_AF-A0A369R219-F1
#
_entry.id   AF-A0A369R219-F1
#
_cell.length_a   1.000
_cell.length_b   1.000
_cell.length_c   1.000
_cell.angle_alpha   90.00
_cell.angle_beta   90.00
_cell.angle_gamma   90.00
#
_symmetry.space_group_name_H-M   'P 1'
#
loop_
_entity.id
_entity.type
_entity.pdbx_description
1 polymer ?
#
loop_
_entity_poly.entity_id
_entity_poly.type
_entity_poly.pdbx_seq_one_letter_code
_entity_poly.pdbx_strand_id
1 'polypeptide(L)' 'MRDKRKKFVDLAEARVNRAIKDLKLIGNLSNRSSYEFNDDDVKQIFEALQKELNVAKSRFSENGSGGSDSFRLKN' A
#
# COMPACT_ATOMS: atom_id res chain seq x y z
N MET A 1 25.38 14.23 -9.69
CA MET A 1 24.31 13.76 -8.77
C MET A 1 23.92 12.35 -9.20
N ARG A 2 24.06 11.32 -8.36
CA ARG A 2 23.42 10.02 -8.67
C ARG A 2 21.95 10.29 -8.91
N ASP A 3 21.44 9.85 -10.06
CA ASP A 3 20.11 10.19 -10.53
C ASP A 3 19.06 9.72 -9.51
N LYS A 4 18.48 10.68 -8.77
CA LYS A 4 17.48 10.44 -7.72
C LYS A 4 16.26 9.72 -8.32
N ARG A 5 15.93 9.99 -9.59
CA ARG A 5 14.85 9.33 -10.30
C ARG A 5 15.19 7.87 -10.53
N LYS A 6 16.38 7.57 -11.06
CA LYS A 6 16.83 6.18 -11.24
C LYS A 6 16.82 5.40 -9.92
N LYS A 7 17.38 5.96 -8.85
CA LYS A 7 17.36 5.32 -7.53
C LYS A 7 15.93 5.04 -7.03
N PHE A 8 15.00 5.96 -7.28
CA PHE A 8 13.58 5.75 -6.95
C PHE A 8 12.97 4.60 -7.77
N VAL A 9 13.20 4.54 -9.09
CA VAL A 9 12.73 3.43 -9.95
C VAL A 9 13.24 2.10 -9.41
N ASP A 10 14.56 1.98 -9.25
CA ASP A 10 15.20 0.71 -8.86
C ASP A 10 14.65 0.22 -7.51
N LEU A 11 14.44 1.14 -6.55
CA LEU A 11 13.85 0.79 -5.25
C LEU A 11 12.37 0.47 -5.32
N ALA A 12 11.59 1.21 -6.13
CA ALA A 12 10.16 0.99 -6.28
C ALA A 12 9.88 -0.38 -6.91
N GLU A 13 10.56 -0.71 -8.01
CA GLU A 13 10.43 -2.00 -8.69
C GLU A 13 10.80 -3.15 -7.74
N ALA A 14 11.94 -3.04 -7.05
CA ALA A 14 12.37 -4.09 -6.12
C ALA A 14 11.36 -4.32 -4.98
N ARG A 15 10.80 -3.23 -4.41
CA ARG A 15 9.86 -3.32 -3.28
C ARG A 15 8.49 -3.81 -3.70
N VAL A 16 7.94 -3.30 -4.80
CA VAL A 16 6.63 -3.73 -5.31
C VAL A 16 6.67 -5.20 -5.73
N ASN A 17 7.75 -5.65 -6.39
CA ASN A 17 7.89 -7.07 -6.73
C ASN A 17 7.95 -7.99 -5.51
N ARG A 18 8.55 -7.55 -4.39
CA ARG A 18 8.52 -8.33 -3.14
C ARG A 18 7.11 -8.39 -2.57
N ALA A 19 6.42 -7.26 -2.48
CA ALA A 19 5.03 -7.21 -2.01
C ALA A 19 4.11 -8.12 -2.86
N ILE A 20 4.24 -8.12 -4.19
CA ILE A 20 3.49 -9.01 -5.07
C ILE A 20 3.76 -10.49 -4.76
N LYS A 21 5.03 -10.86 -4.50
CA LYS A 21 5.38 -12.24 -4.14
C LYS A 21 4.74 -12.63 -2.81
N ASP A 22 4.81 -11.77 -1.80
CA ASP A 22 4.23 -12.03 -0.49
C ASP A 22 2.70 -12.14 -0.58
N LEU A 23 2.04 -11.28 -1.38
CA LEU A 23 0.61 -11.37 -1.65
C LEU A 23 0.21 -12.70 -2.31
N LYS A 24 1.04 -13.22 -3.22
CA LYS A 24 0.81 -14.56 -3.81
C LYS A 24 0.92 -15.66 -2.75
N LEU A 25 1.91 -15.58 -1.85
CA LEU A 25 2.06 -16.55 -0.76
C LEU A 25 0.88 -16.49 0.21
N ILE A 26 0.38 -15.31 0.53
CA ILE A 26 -0.86 -15.12 1.29
C ILE A 26 -2.04 -15.76 0.55
N GLY A 27 -2.14 -15.56 -0.77
CA GLY A 27 -3.16 -16.20 -1.60
C GLY A 27 -3.13 -17.74 -1.54
N ASN A 28 -1.95 -18.35 -1.42
CA ASN A 28 -1.82 -19.80 -1.29
C ASN A 28 -2.44 -20.35 0.01
N LEU A 29 -2.63 -19.52 1.04
CA LEU A 29 -3.31 -19.91 2.28
C LEU A 29 -4.79 -20.24 2.05
N SER A 30 -5.36 -19.84 0.91
CA SER A 30 -6.73 -20.22 0.51
C SER A 30 -6.91 -21.72 0.27
N ASN A 31 -5.81 -22.50 0.19
CA ASN A 31 -5.88 -23.94 0.01
C ASN A 31 -6.42 -24.65 1.26
N ARG A 32 -7.74 -24.85 1.31
CA ARG A 32 -8.45 -25.54 2.39
C ARG A 32 -8.07 -27.02 2.58
N SER A 33 -7.38 -27.64 1.61
CA SER A 33 -6.84 -28.99 1.79
C SER A 33 -5.59 -29.02 2.69
N SER A 34 -4.89 -27.89 2.82
CA SER A 34 -3.67 -27.76 3.62
C SER A 34 -3.86 -26.91 4.88
N TYR A 35 -4.90 -26.07 4.91
CA TYR A 35 -5.13 -25.11 5.98
C TYR A 35 -6.59 -25.04 6.38
N GLU A 36 -6.83 -24.73 7.66
CA GLU A 36 -8.15 -24.39 8.18
C GLU A 36 -8.18 -22.90 8.52
N PHE A 37 -9.24 -22.22 8.10
CA PHE A 37 -9.47 -20.81 8.35
C PHE A 37 -10.97 -20.52 8.22
N ASN A 38 -11.42 -19.49 8.92
CA ASN A 38 -12.79 -18.98 8.81
C ASN A 38 -12.81 -17.62 8.07
N ASP A 39 -14.00 -17.07 7.91
CA ASP A 39 -14.18 -15.80 7.19
C ASP A 39 -13.63 -14.59 7.98
N ASP A 40 -13.60 -14.67 9.32
CA ASP A 40 -13.02 -13.63 10.17
C ASP A 40 -11.48 -13.58 10.03
N ASP A 41 -10.81 -14.70 9.85
CA ASP A 41 -9.36 -14.77 9.57
C ASP A 41 -9.04 -14.06 8.25
N VAL A 42 -9.81 -14.39 7.20
CA VAL A 42 -9.67 -13.77 5.87
C VAL A 42 -9.89 -12.28 5.95
N LYS A 43 -10.95 -11.84 6.64
CA LYS A 43 -11.27 -10.43 6.83
C LYS A 43 -10.13 -9.69 7.54
N GLN A 44 -9.62 -10.22 8.65
CA GLN A 44 -8.53 -9.59 9.40
C GLN A 44 -7.25 -9.44 8.57
N ILE A 45 -6.89 -10.47 7.78
CA ILE A 45 -5.72 -10.43 6.88
C ILE A 45 -5.86 -9.27 5.89
N PHE A 46 -6.99 -9.16 5.20
CA PHE A 46 -7.16 -8.15 4.17
C PHE A 46 -7.39 -6.74 4.72
N GLU A 47 -8.02 -6.60 5.89
CA GLU A 47 -8.13 -5.31 6.59
C GLU A 47 -6.75 -4.76 6.98
N ALA A 48 -5.87 -5.62 7.52
CA ALA A 48 -4.51 -5.23 7.86
C ALA A 48 -3.69 -4.79 6.64
N LEU A 49 -3.76 -5.55 5.54
CA LEU A 49 -3.10 -5.22 4.28
C LEU A 49 -3.64 -3.90 3.69
N GLN A 50 -4.96 -3.71 3.67
CA GLN A 50 -5.58 -2.51 3.14
C GLN A 50 -5.22 -1.27 3.97
N LYS A 51 -5.17 -1.39 5.30
CA LYS A 51 -4.74 -0.31 6.20
C LYS A 51 -3.32 0.16 5.86
N GLU A 52 -2.37 -0.77 5.71
CA GLU A 52 -0.99 -0.41 5.39
C GLU A 52 -0.86 0.17 3.97
N LEU A 53 -1.60 -0.36 2.99
CA LEU A 53 -1.68 0.23 1.64
C LEU A 53 -2.18 1.69 1.68
N ASN A 54 -3.20 1.97 2.49
CA ASN A 54 -3.73 3.32 2.65
C ASN A 54 -2.69 4.27 3.29
N VAL A 55 -1.98 3.82 4.32
CA VAL A 55 -0.89 4.59 4.97
C VAL A 55 0.26 4.85 3.98
N ALA A 56 0.67 3.85 3.21
CA ALA A 56 1.70 4.02 2.19
C ALA A 56 1.28 5.03 1.12
N LYS A 57 0.01 4.99 0.68
CA LYS A 57 -0.55 5.93 -0.31
C LYS A 57 -0.62 7.35 0.24
N SER A 58 -1.01 7.56 1.50
CA SER A 58 -1.14 8.91 2.09
C SER A 58 0.17 9.69 2.05
N ARG A 59 1.31 9.02 2.27
CA ARG A 59 2.65 9.64 2.23
C ARG A 59 3.04 10.21 0.86
N PHE A 60 2.44 9.71 -0.23
CA PHE A 60 2.62 10.30 -1.56
C PHE A 60 1.73 11.53 -1.78
N SER A 61 0.61 11.61 -1.06
CA SER A 61 -0.33 12.74 -1.12
C SER A 61 0.05 13.88 -0.17
N GLU A 62 0.71 13.60 0.96
CA GLU A 62 1.08 14.58 1.99
C GLU A 62 2.13 15.61 1.53
N ASN A 63 2.81 15.38 0.39
CA ASN A 63 3.75 16.34 -0.20
C ASN A 63 3.11 17.29 -1.24
N GLY A 64 1.77 17.29 -1.36
CA GLY A 64 1.02 18.11 -2.31
C GLY A 64 0.37 19.38 -1.75
N SER A 65 0.57 19.73 -0.47
CA SER A 65 -0.13 20.87 0.16
C SER A 65 0.81 21.77 0.97
N GLY A 66 1.81 22.34 0.28
CA GLY A 66 2.41 23.62 0.65
C GLY A 66 1.75 24.73 -0.15
N GLY A 67 0.53 25.12 0.22
CA GLY A 67 -0.21 26.21 -0.42
C GLY A 67 -1.47 26.54 0.36
N SER A 68 -1.44 27.66 1.10
CA SER A 68 -2.65 28.31 1.59
C SER A 68 -3.55 28.64 0.41
N ASP A 69 -4.81 28.24 0.45
CA ASP A 69 -5.85 28.99 -0.23
C ASP A 69 -6.97 29.28 0.77
N SER A 70 -7.06 30.56 1.12
CA SER A 70 -8.08 31.06 2.02
C SER A 70 -9.45 30.80 1.42
N PHE A 71 -10.30 30.07 2.16
CA PHE A 71 -11.72 30.09 1.87
C PHE A 71 -12.31 31.43 2.33
N ARG A 72 -12.92 32.18 1.41
CA ARG A 72 -13.80 33.31 1.69
C ARG A 72 -15.18 33.03 1.08
N LEU A 73 -16.22 33.24 1.87
CA LEU A 73 -17.59 33.37 1.37
C LEU A 73 -17.78 34.78 0.81
N LYS A 74 -18.35 34.86 -0.40
CA LYS A 74 -19.04 36.05 -0.89
C LYS A 74 -20.46 35.65 -1.27
N ASN A 75 -21.40 36.31 -0.56
CA ASN A 75 -22.86 36.38 -0.68
C ASN A 75 -23.61 35.12 -1.10
#